data_AF-M5XSX8-F1
#
_entry.id   AF-M5XSX8-F1
#
_cell.length_a   1.000
_cell.length_b   1.000
_cell.length_c   1.000
_cell.angle_alpha   90.00
_cell.angle_beta   90.00
_cell.angle_gamma   90.00
#
_symmetry.space_group_name_H-M   'P 1'
#
loop_
_entity.id
_entity.type
_entity.pdbx_description
1 polymer ?
#
loop_
_entity_poly.entity_id
_entity_poly.type
_entity_poly.pdbx_seq_one_letter_code
_entity_poly.pdbx_strand_id
1 'polypeptide(L)'
;MSEDAKRSVPGALSAKPNSDDRKPSPAVTTATGKRVIIKSADMFQDMQKEAVDIAIGAFEKHSVEKDVAEYIKKEFDKRHGPTWHCIVGRNFGSYVTHETNHFVYFYLDQKAVLLFKSG
;
A
#
# COMPACT_ATOMS: atom_id res chain seq x y z
N MET A 1 53.90 29.93 -15.38
CA MET A 1 52.54 29.61 -15.85
C MET A 1 52.27 28.17 -15.42
N SER A 2 51.91 28.00 -14.14
CA SER A 2 50.54 27.72 -13.63
C SER A 2 50.27 26.21 -13.70
N GLU A 3 50.70 25.44 -12.70
CA GLU A 3 50.04 25.15 -11.41
C GLU A 3 49.27 23.82 -11.44
N ASP A 4 49.92 22.78 -10.92
CA ASP A 4 49.31 21.58 -10.36
C ASP A 4 48.40 21.95 -9.17
N ALA A 5 47.12 21.56 -9.25
CA ALA A 5 46.20 21.62 -8.12
C ALA A 5 45.53 20.26 -7.91
N LYS A 6 46.00 19.59 -6.85
CA LYS A 6 45.36 18.46 -6.16
C LYS A 6 43.86 18.64 -5.99
N ARG A 7 43.10 17.57 -6.25
CA ARG A 7 41.94 17.18 -5.44
C ARG A 7 41.92 15.66 -5.20
N SER A 8 42.37 15.27 -4.01
CA SER A 8 41.76 14.17 -3.22
C SER A 8 40.29 14.55 -2.94
N VAL A 9 39.29 13.68 -2.69
CA VAL A 9 39.13 12.63 -1.66
C VAL A 9 37.87 11.76 -2.01
N PRO A 10 37.29 10.86 -1.16
CA PRO A 10 37.01 9.45 -1.49
C PRO A 10 35.50 9.10 -1.47
N GLY A 11 35.14 7.81 -1.50
CA GLY A 11 33.90 7.35 -0.85
C GLY A 11 33.16 6.22 -1.55
N ALA A 12 33.42 4.99 -1.12
CA ALA A 12 32.56 3.85 -1.35
C ALA A 12 31.19 4.05 -0.69
N LEU A 13 30.10 3.71 -1.38
CA LEU A 13 28.86 3.30 -0.71
C LEU A 13 28.17 2.21 -1.55
N SER A 14 28.43 0.96 -1.17
CA SER A 14 27.49 -0.13 -1.39
C SER A 14 26.12 0.29 -0.87
N ALA A 15 25.12 0.34 -1.74
CA ALA A 15 23.73 0.39 -1.31
C ALA A 15 23.43 -0.95 -0.62
N LYS A 16 23.51 -0.95 0.72
CA LYS A 16 23.10 -2.06 1.57
C LYS A 16 21.62 -2.34 1.30
N PRO A 17 21.18 -3.61 1.27
CA PRO A 17 19.76 -3.93 1.27
C PRO A 17 19.20 -3.43 2.59
N ASN A 18 18.26 -2.48 2.52
CA ASN A 18 17.70 -1.89 3.72
C ASN A 18 16.93 -2.96 4.48
N SER A 19 17.33 -3.10 5.73
CA SER A 19 16.96 -4.16 6.64
C SER A 19 15.45 -4.28 6.82
N ASP A 20 15.03 -5.52 7.05
CA ASP A 20 13.81 -5.92 7.73
C ASP A 20 13.58 -5.13 9.04
N ASP A 21 13.04 -3.93 8.95
CA ASP A 21 12.32 -3.27 10.05
C ASP A 21 10.86 -3.69 9.98
N ARG A 22 10.62 -4.98 10.25
CA ARG A 22 9.27 -5.52 10.44
C ARG A 22 8.76 -5.09 11.81
N LYS A 23 8.52 -3.79 11.97
CA LYS A 23 7.68 -3.28 13.06
C LYS A 23 6.33 -3.99 12.92
N PRO A 24 5.85 -4.74 13.93
CA PRO A 24 4.50 -5.29 13.86
C PRO A 24 3.54 -4.11 13.91
N SER A 25 3.02 -3.73 12.74
CA SER A 25 1.90 -2.80 12.63
C SER A 25 0.72 -3.30 13.46
N PRO A 26 -0.07 -2.39 14.04
CA PRO A 26 -1.18 -2.76 14.91
C PRO A 26 -2.18 -3.60 14.11
N ALA A 27 -2.40 -4.84 14.56
CA ALA A 27 -3.54 -5.62 14.11
C ALA A 27 -4.80 -4.91 14.62
N VAL A 28 -5.66 -4.46 13.73
CA VAL A 28 -6.95 -3.88 14.10
C VAL A 28 -7.98 -4.98 13.95
N THR A 29 -8.52 -5.43 15.08
CA THR A 29 -9.69 -6.32 15.09
C THR A 29 -10.91 -5.45 14.88
N THR A 30 -11.58 -5.58 13.74
CA THR A 30 -12.81 -4.84 13.48
C THR A 30 -13.99 -5.51 14.19
N ALA A 31 -15.05 -4.73 14.46
CA ALA A 31 -16.26 -5.21 15.15
C ALA A 31 -16.95 -6.38 14.41
N THR A 32 -16.64 -6.58 13.13
CA THR A 32 -17.15 -7.67 12.27
C THR A 32 -16.38 -8.99 12.40
N GLY A 33 -15.39 -9.08 13.30
CA GLY A 33 -14.63 -10.30 13.56
C GLY A 33 -13.57 -10.65 12.49
N LYS A 34 -13.44 -9.83 11.44
CA LYS A 34 -12.40 -9.98 10.42
C LYS A 34 -11.08 -9.43 10.94
N ARG A 35 -9.99 -10.16 10.71
CA ARG A 35 -8.65 -9.73 11.16
C ARG A 35 -8.02 -8.85 10.10
N VAL A 36 -7.75 -7.59 10.44
CA VAL A 36 -7.09 -6.65 9.54
C VAL A 36 -5.66 -6.38 10.00
N ILE A 37 -4.70 -6.52 9.09
CA ILE A 37 -3.28 -6.28 9.34
C ILE A 37 -2.74 -5.34 8.26
N ILE A 38 -2.54 -4.07 8.61
CA ILE A 38 -1.92 -3.09 7.71
C ILE A 38 -0.44 -3.39 7.61
N LYS A 39 0.07 -3.58 6.39
CA LYS A 39 1.48 -3.86 6.13
C LYS A 39 2.25 -2.59 5.78
N SER A 40 1.63 -1.73 4.98
CA SER A 40 2.18 -0.43 4.61
C SER A 40 1.03 0.50 4.25
N ALA A 41 1.16 1.77 4.59
CA ALA A 41 0.18 2.79 4.26
C ALA A 41 0.89 4.13 4.10
N ASP A 42 0.62 4.81 3.00
CA ASP A 42 0.92 6.22 2.77
C ASP A 42 -0.42 6.90 2.42
N MET A 43 -1.20 7.21 3.46
CA MET A 43 -2.47 7.93 3.38
C MET A 43 -2.90 8.40 4.77
N PHE A 44 -3.86 9.33 4.83
CA PHE A 44 -4.41 9.80 6.10
C PHE A 44 -5.20 8.69 6.84
N GLN A 45 -5.20 8.74 8.17
CA GLN A 45 -5.79 7.71 9.01
C GLN A 45 -7.28 7.49 8.75
N ASP A 46 -8.02 8.57 8.47
CA ASP A 46 -9.46 8.50 8.14
C ASP A 46 -9.70 7.78 6.82
N MET A 47 -8.90 8.09 5.78
CA MET A 47 -8.96 7.41 4.48
C MET A 47 -8.53 5.95 4.59
N GLN A 48 -7.54 5.66 5.43
CA GLN A 48 -7.09 4.30 5.69
C GLN A 48 -8.19 3.46 6.36
N LYS A 49 -8.88 4.04 7.35
CA LYS A 49 -10.02 3.39 8.00
C LYS A 49 -11.16 3.15 6.99
N GLU A 50 -11.45 4.14 6.16
CA GLU A 50 -12.44 4.02 5.08
C GLU A 50 -12.07 2.90 4.10
N ALA A 51 -10.80 2.77 3.71
CA ALA A 51 -10.32 1.69 2.84
C ALA A 51 -10.59 0.30 3.43
N VAL A 52 -10.33 0.15 4.74
CA VAL A 52 -10.59 -1.10 5.46
C VAL A 52 -12.10 -1.38 5.54
N ASP A 53 -12.90 -0.38 5.90
CA ASP A 53 -14.36 -0.53 6.05
C ASP A 53 -15.01 -0.90 4.71
N ILE A 54 -14.63 -0.24 3.61
CA ILE A 54 -15.10 -0.56 2.26
C ILE A 54 -14.69 -1.97 1.86
N ALA A 55 -13.44 -2.37 2.14
CA ALA A 55 -12.98 -3.72 1.81
C ALA A 55 -13.73 -4.79 2.60
N ILE A 56 -13.99 -4.58 3.90
CA ILE A 56 -14.80 -5.51 4.72
C ILE A 56 -16.17 -5.74 4.09
N GLY A 57 -16.87 -4.66 3.73
CA GLY A 57 -18.18 -4.72 3.08
C GLY A 57 -18.12 -5.36 1.69
N ALA A 58 -17.04 -5.13 0.93
CA ALA A 58 -16.82 -5.76 -0.37
C ALA A 58 -16.69 -7.29 -0.24
N PHE A 59 -15.91 -7.77 0.73
CA PHE A 59 -15.75 -9.20 1.03
C PHE A 59 -17.01 -9.87 1.61
N GLU A 60 -17.98 -9.11 2.11
CA GLU A 60 -19.28 -9.67 2.54
C GLU A 60 -20.23 -9.88 1.35
N LYS A 61 -20.14 -9.02 0.33
CA LYS A 61 -21.02 -9.02 -0.84
C LYS A 61 -20.50 -9.87 -2.00
N HIS A 62 -19.18 -10.00 -2.11
CA HIS A 62 -18.53 -10.64 -3.26
C HIS A 62 -17.56 -11.72 -2.80
N SER A 63 -17.59 -12.87 -3.48
CA SER A 63 -16.70 -14.00 -3.20
C SER A 63 -15.51 -14.10 -4.16
N VAL A 64 -15.62 -13.48 -5.35
CA VAL A 64 -14.58 -13.48 -6.39
C VAL A 64 -13.64 -12.29 -6.17
N GLU A 65 -12.32 -12.53 -6.13
CA GLU A 65 -11.35 -11.45 -5.84
C GLU A 65 -11.43 -10.29 -6.83
N LYS A 66 -11.69 -10.59 -8.11
CA LYS A 66 -11.88 -9.59 -9.16
C LYS A 66 -13.02 -8.63 -8.81
N ASP A 67 -14.17 -9.16 -8.40
CA ASP A 67 -15.36 -8.35 -8.11
C ASP A 67 -15.16 -7.49 -6.86
N VAL A 68 -14.46 -8.04 -5.85
CA VAL A 68 -14.05 -7.29 -4.66
C VAL A 68 -13.14 -6.12 -5.04
N ALA A 69 -12.10 -6.37 -5.85
CA ALA A 69 -11.17 -5.34 -6.29
C ALA A 69 -11.87 -4.24 -7.11
N GLU A 70 -12.76 -4.64 -8.01
CA GLU A 70 -13.55 -3.72 -8.83
C GLU A 70 -14.48 -2.85 -7.98
N TYR A 71 -15.13 -3.44 -6.96
CA TYR A 71 -15.98 -2.70 -6.03
C TYR A 71 -15.20 -1.65 -5.24
N ILE A 72 -14.07 -2.04 -4.62
CA ILE A 72 -13.22 -1.12 -3.85
C ILE A 72 -12.73 0.01 -4.74
N LYS A 73 -12.21 -0.31 -5.94
CA LYS A 73 -11.75 0.68 -6.92
C LYS A 73 -12.86 1.68 -7.25
N LYS A 74 -14.05 1.22 -7.63
CA LYS A 74 -15.17 2.10 -8.02
C LYS A 74 -15.61 3.02 -6.89
N GLU A 75 -15.63 2.52 -5.67
CA GLU A 75 -16.02 3.31 -4.51
C GLU A 75 -14.99 4.42 -4.22
N PHE A 76 -13.69 4.11 -4.34
CA PHE A 76 -12.62 5.10 -4.19
C PHE A 76 -12.57 6.12 -5.34
N ASP A 77 -12.74 5.68 -6.59
CA ASP A 77 -12.84 6.58 -7.74
C ASP A 77 -13.98 7.60 -7.56
N LYS A 78 -15.12 7.15 -7.01
CA LYS A 78 -16.29 8.00 -6.78
C LYS A 78 -16.06 9.02 -5.66
N ARG A 79 -15.36 8.64 -4.59
CA ARG A 79 -15.20 9.48 -3.39
C ARG A 79 -13.98 10.40 -3.45
N HIS A 80 -12.88 9.90 -3.99
CA HIS A 80 -11.56 10.54 -3.97
C HIS A 80 -11.06 10.90 -5.38
N GLY A 81 -11.92 10.73 -6.39
CA GLY A 81 -11.64 10.99 -7.80
C GLY A 81 -10.74 9.92 -8.45
N PRO A 82 -10.91 9.66 -9.75
CA PRO A 82 -10.07 8.71 -10.49
C PRO A 82 -8.61 9.19 -10.60
N THR A 83 -7.63 8.33 -10.92
CA THR A 83 -7.77 6.89 -11.21
C THR A 83 -7.16 6.03 -10.12
N TRP A 84 -8.00 5.24 -9.43
CA TRP A 84 -7.58 4.26 -8.45
C TRP A 84 -7.34 2.90 -9.10
N HIS A 85 -6.43 2.14 -8.51
CA HIS A 85 -6.08 0.78 -8.85
C HIS A 85 -6.20 -0.08 -7.61
N CYS A 86 -6.85 -1.23 -7.73
CA CYS A 86 -6.99 -2.19 -6.64
C CYS A 86 -6.60 -3.59 -7.10
N ILE A 87 -5.81 -4.28 -6.26
CA ILE A 87 -5.40 -5.67 -6.46
C ILE A 87 -5.79 -6.45 -5.21
N VAL A 88 -6.47 -7.58 -5.40
CA VAL A 88 -6.87 -8.48 -4.32
C VAL A 88 -6.40 -9.89 -4.67
N GLY A 89 -5.75 -10.56 -3.71
CA GLY A 89 -5.27 -11.92 -3.93
C GLY A 89 -4.67 -12.56 -2.69
N ARG A 90 -4.49 -13.89 -2.72
CA ARG A 90 -3.79 -14.62 -1.64
C ARG A 90 -2.28 -14.41 -1.71
N ASN A 91 -1.72 -14.56 -2.91
CA ASN A 91 -0.28 -14.52 -3.17
C ASN A 91 -0.03 -13.65 -4.40
N PHE A 92 0.59 -12.50 -4.21
CA PHE A 92 1.06 -11.66 -5.30
C PHE A 92 2.25 -10.82 -4.83
N GLY A 93 3.11 -10.46 -5.77
CA GLY A 93 4.11 -9.41 -5.61
C GLY A 93 3.77 -8.26 -6.55
N SER A 94 3.97 -7.03 -6.09
CA SER A 94 3.67 -5.82 -6.86
C SER A 94 4.80 -4.82 -6.73
N TYR A 95 5.19 -4.22 -7.84
CA TYR A 95 6.04 -3.04 -7.87
C TYR A 95 5.29 -1.95 -8.63
N VAL A 96 4.84 -0.92 -7.92
CA VAL A 96 3.96 0.13 -8.47
C VAL A 96 4.44 1.51 -8.04
N THR A 97 4.28 2.48 -8.92
CA THR A 97 4.36 3.91 -8.60
C THR A 97 2.97 4.41 -8.24
N HIS A 98 2.88 5.29 -7.24
CA HIS A 98 1.62 5.85 -6.75
C HIS A 98 1.78 7.33 -6.43
N GLU A 99 0.66 8.05 -6.42
CA GLU A 99 0.59 9.42 -5.91
C GLU A 99 0.79 9.46 -4.39
N THR A 100 1.47 10.50 -3.89
CA THR A 100 1.70 10.69 -2.44
C THR A 100 0.38 10.74 -1.67
N ASN A 101 0.34 10.13 -0.49
CA ASN A 101 -0.83 10.03 0.39
C ASN A 101 -2.01 9.20 -0.15
N HIS A 102 -1.82 8.42 -1.22
CA HIS A 102 -2.87 7.61 -1.84
C HIS A 102 -2.45 6.15 -2.03
N PHE A 103 -1.89 5.52 -1.00
CA PHE A 103 -1.45 4.13 -1.04
C PHE A 103 -1.73 3.37 0.26
N VAL A 104 -2.25 2.15 0.15
CA VAL A 104 -2.39 1.24 1.28
C VAL A 104 -2.26 -0.21 0.84
N TYR A 105 -1.56 -0.98 1.66
CA TYR A 105 -1.38 -2.42 1.54
C TYR A 105 -1.69 -3.09 2.87
N PHE A 106 -2.70 -3.96 2.89
CA PHE A 106 -3.13 -4.65 4.09
C PHE A 106 -3.63 -6.06 3.80
N TYR A 107 -3.66 -6.89 4.84
CA TYR A 107 -4.32 -8.18 4.82
C TYR A 107 -5.66 -8.07 5.52
N LEU A 108 -6.67 -8.69 4.92
CA LEU A 108 -7.95 -8.98 5.53
C LEU A 108 -8.10 -10.50 5.53
N ASP A 109 -8.01 -11.07 6.73
CA ASP A 109 -7.87 -12.51 6.98
C ASP A 109 -6.69 -13.12 6.20
N GLN A 110 -6.97 -13.87 5.13
CA GLN A 110 -5.96 -14.53 4.28
C GLN A 110 -5.78 -13.85 2.91
N LYS A 111 -6.49 -12.76 2.65
CA LYS A 111 -6.43 -12.02 1.38
C LYS A 111 -5.66 -10.73 1.58
N ALA A 112 -4.69 -10.48 0.72
CA ALA A 112 -4.04 -9.20 0.62
C ALA A 112 -4.87 -8.27 -0.27
N VAL A 113 -4.95 -7.00 0.13
CA VAL A 113 -5.54 -5.89 -0.61
C VAL A 113 -4.48 -4.83 -0.79
N LEU A 114 -4.21 -4.48 -2.04
CA LEU A 114 -3.39 -3.35 -2.42
C LEU A 114 -4.29 -2.33 -3.11
N LEU A 115 -4.30 -1.10 -2.63
CA LEU A 115 -5.08 0.00 -3.17
C LEU A 115 -4.17 1.22 -3.31
N PHE A 116 -4.11 1.79 -4.52
CA PHE A 116 -3.29 2.95 -4.78
C PHE A 116 -3.87 3.83 -5.89
N LYS A 117 -3.51 5.11 -5.90
CA LYS A 117 -3.87 6.05 -6.96
C LYS A 117 -2.66 6.31 -7.87
N SER A 118 -2.90 6.36 -9.17
CA SER A 118 -1.90 6.70 -10.18
C SER A 118 -2.59 7.28 -11.41
N GLY A 119 -2.13 8.44 -11.88
CA GLY A 119 -2.66 9.10 -13.07
C GLY A 119 -2.00 10.44 -13.34
#